data_AF-A0A815F733-F1
#
_entry.id   AF-A0A815F733-F1
#
_cell.length_a   1.000
_cell.length_b   1.000
_cell.length_c   1.000
_cell.angle_alpha   90.00
_cell.angle_beta   90.00
_cell.angle_gamma   90.00
#
_symmetry.space_group_name_H-M   'P 1'
#
loop_
_entity.id
_entity.type
_entity.pdbx_description
1 polymer ?
#
loop_
_entity_poly.entity_id
_entity_poly.type
_entity_poly.pdbx_seq_one_letter_code
_entity_poly.pdbx_strand_id
1 'polypeptide(L)'
;MLRLFLFTVLFCSIDFLRAATPYKDCGSTAGTIQSFEVTGCTTAPCKFAKGHNYTMNLVFQAKSASKSLSVSIHGVIGGIPVPFPLPDPDACKMQVKCPVNANDVNTAVMTLPVLQSYPSLSLYVKLELKANDTGNDYACLQFPATIVSGLAQQRTLVGWKKGKLFEMLD
;
A
#
# COMPACT_ATOMS: atom_id res chain seq x y z
N MET A 1 -46.77 12.85 -22.98
CA MET A 1 -45.61 11.95 -22.82
C MET A 1 -44.30 12.75 -22.87
N LEU A 2 -44.04 13.64 -21.91
CA LEU A 2 -42.84 14.51 -21.91
C LEU A 2 -42.45 14.99 -20.49
N ARG A 3 -42.43 14.06 -19.51
CA ARG A 3 -42.12 14.39 -18.11
C ARG A 3 -41.13 13.42 -17.43
N LEU A 4 -40.31 12.69 -18.19
CA LEU A 4 -39.46 11.63 -17.61
C LEU A 4 -38.05 11.50 -18.20
N PHE A 5 -37.46 12.57 -18.73
CA PHE A 5 -36.08 12.50 -19.30
C PHE A 5 -35.08 13.50 -18.71
N LEU A 6 -35.40 14.15 -17.58
CA LEU A 6 -34.52 15.15 -16.95
C LEU A 6 -33.91 14.72 -15.60
N PHE A 7 -34.04 13.45 -15.22
CA PHE A 7 -33.50 12.90 -13.96
C PHE A 7 -32.40 11.86 -14.15
N THR A 8 -31.82 11.77 -15.34
CA THR A 8 -30.75 10.82 -15.64
C THR A 8 -29.38 11.47 -15.44
N VAL A 9 -28.78 11.09 -14.31
CA VAL A 9 -27.34 10.88 -14.10
C VAL A 9 -26.50 12.14 -13.85
N LEU A 10 -26.76 12.82 -12.73
CA LEU A 10 -25.71 13.49 -11.97
C LEU A 10 -25.09 12.48 -10.97
N PHE A 11 -24.57 11.36 -11.48
CA PHE A 11 -23.63 10.55 -10.69
C PHE A 11 -22.31 11.31 -10.71
N CYS A 12 -22.18 12.27 -9.78
CA CYS A 12 -20.89 12.84 -9.42
C CYS A 12 -20.07 11.67 -8.87
N SER A 13 -19.18 11.12 -9.69
CA SER A 13 -18.18 10.15 -9.24
C SER A 13 -17.48 10.79 -8.06
N ILE A 14 -17.75 10.27 -6.86
CA ILE A 14 -17.01 10.68 -5.67
C ILE A 14 -15.62 10.10 -5.89
N ASP A 15 -14.75 10.86 -6.55
CA ASP A 15 -13.33 10.57 -6.57
C ASP A 15 -12.87 10.71 -5.13
N PHE A 16 -12.84 9.57 -4.44
CA PHE A 16 -12.36 9.47 -3.07
C PHE A 16 -10.91 9.94 -3.12
N LEU A 17 -10.65 11.18 -2.67
CA LEU A 17 -9.29 11.69 -2.56
C LEU A 17 -8.49 10.69 -1.73
N ARG A 18 -7.64 9.93 -2.40
CA ARG A 18 -6.76 8.96 -1.77
C ARG A 18 -5.60 9.75 -1.19
N ALA A 19 -5.56 9.84 0.14
CA ALA A 19 -4.50 10.57 0.80
C ALA A 19 -3.21 9.75 0.76
N ALA A 20 -2.10 10.40 0.42
CA ALA A 20 -0.78 9.77 0.37
C ALA A 20 -0.36 9.28 1.76
N THR A 21 0.28 8.10 1.80
CA THR A 21 0.86 7.57 3.03
C THR A 21 2.19 8.25 3.30
N PRO A 22 2.46 8.78 4.51
CA PRO A 22 3.75 9.38 4.84
C PRO A 22 4.88 8.34 4.77
N TYR A 23 5.96 8.66 4.06
CA TYR A 23 7.15 7.81 3.92
C TYR A 23 8.44 8.65 3.90
N LYS A 24 9.58 7.98 4.07
CA LYS A 24 10.92 8.53 3.88
C LYS A 24 11.62 7.76 2.77
N ASP A 25 12.18 8.45 1.77
CA ASP A 25 13.06 7.82 0.78
C ASP A 25 14.37 7.35 1.46
N CYS A 26 14.77 6.12 1.20
CA CYS A 26 15.96 5.49 1.78
C CYS A 26 17.10 5.22 0.79
N GLY A 27 17.00 5.66 -0.47
CA GLY A 27 18.05 5.47 -1.46
C GLY A 27 17.59 5.21 -2.90
N SER A 28 16.54 5.86 -3.39
CA SER A 28 16.11 5.71 -4.80
C SER A 28 17.12 6.35 -5.78
N THR A 29 17.91 5.55 -6.50
CA THR A 29 18.95 6.03 -7.42
C THR A 29 18.55 5.94 -8.90
N ALA A 30 17.82 4.89 -9.29
CA ALA A 30 17.39 4.62 -10.66
C ALA A 30 15.96 5.08 -10.97
N GLY A 31 15.28 5.71 -10.03
CA GLY A 31 13.94 6.27 -10.20
C GLY A 31 13.65 7.44 -9.27
N THR A 32 12.42 7.97 -9.36
CA THR A 32 11.84 8.97 -8.45
C THR A 32 10.47 8.48 -8.02
N ILE A 33 10.21 8.45 -6.73
CA ILE A 33 8.88 8.12 -6.18
C ILE A 33 7.95 9.32 -6.42
N GLN A 34 6.84 9.10 -7.11
CA GLN A 34 5.83 10.13 -7.41
C GLN A 34 4.73 10.11 -6.35
N SER A 35 4.25 8.92 -5.98
CA SER A 35 3.28 8.75 -4.90
C SER A 35 3.40 7.38 -4.25
N PHE A 36 2.99 7.31 -3.00
CA PHE A 36 2.92 6.06 -2.24
C PHE A 36 1.67 6.06 -1.38
N GLU A 37 0.91 4.97 -1.45
CA GLU A 37 -0.34 4.80 -0.71
C GLU A 37 -0.43 3.38 -0.15
N VAL A 38 -0.91 3.30 1.08
CA VAL A 38 -1.29 2.05 1.73
C VAL A 38 -2.76 2.14 2.11
N THR A 39 -3.53 1.12 1.75
CA THR A 39 -4.99 1.08 1.98
C THR A 39 -5.32 1.34 3.45
N GLY A 40 -6.07 2.42 3.71
CA GLY A 40 -6.49 2.80 5.05
C GLY A 40 -5.41 3.47 5.91
N CYS A 41 -4.27 3.86 5.35
CA CYS A 41 -3.21 4.58 6.07
C CYS A 41 -2.94 5.96 5.45
N THR A 42 -3.55 6.99 6.02
CA THR A 42 -3.31 8.39 5.66
C THR A 42 -2.45 9.13 6.69
N THR A 43 -2.23 8.52 7.85
CA THR A 43 -1.42 9.06 8.95
C THR A 43 -0.46 8.01 9.47
N ALA A 44 0.75 8.44 9.81
CA ALA A 44 1.76 7.61 10.43
C ALA A 44 1.54 7.52 11.96
N PRO A 45 1.80 6.37 12.62
CA PRO A 45 2.17 5.09 12.03
C PRO A 45 0.98 4.35 11.41
N CYS A 46 1.21 3.62 10.32
CA CYS A 46 0.18 2.77 9.73
C CYS A 46 -0.23 1.65 10.68
N LYS A 47 -1.54 1.52 10.94
CA LYS A 47 -2.07 0.45 11.79
C LYS A 47 -2.44 -0.76 10.95
N PHE A 48 -1.69 -1.85 11.16
CA PHE A 48 -1.88 -3.11 10.47
C PHE A 48 -2.55 -4.13 11.39
N ALA A 49 -3.83 -4.37 11.15
CA ALA A 49 -4.63 -5.31 11.89
C ALA A 49 -4.36 -6.73 11.41
N LYS A 50 -4.09 -7.62 12.36
CA LYS A 50 -3.92 -9.06 12.08
C LYS A 50 -5.16 -9.66 11.45
N GLY A 51 -4.96 -10.58 10.51
CA GLY A 51 -6.01 -11.25 9.74
C GLY A 51 -6.52 -10.43 8.54
N HIS A 52 -5.91 -9.28 8.23
CA HIS A 52 -6.33 -8.42 7.13
C HIS A 52 -5.26 -8.31 6.04
N ASN A 53 -5.73 -7.97 4.84
CA ASN A 53 -4.90 -7.67 3.68
C ASN A 53 -4.75 -6.16 3.53
N TYR A 54 -3.54 -5.71 3.22
CA TYR A 54 -3.24 -4.31 2.92
C TYR A 54 -2.67 -4.23 1.51
N THR A 55 -3.24 -3.34 0.70
CA THR A 55 -2.72 -3.04 -0.65
C THR A 55 -1.86 -1.79 -0.60
N MET A 56 -0.67 -1.90 -1.16
CA MET A 56 0.27 -0.81 -1.37
C MET A 56 0.31 -0.45 -2.86
N ASN A 57 0.22 0.84 -3.16
CA ASN A 57 0.37 1.40 -4.50
C ASN A 57 1.57 2.33 -4.51
N LEU A 58 2.56 2.02 -5.34
CA LEU A 58 3.77 2.82 -5.51
C LEU A 58 3.83 3.31 -6.95
N VAL A 59 3.69 4.61 -7.15
CA VAL A 59 3.92 5.25 -8.46
C VAL A 59 5.35 5.77 -8.49
N PHE A 60 6.12 5.35 -9.48
CA PHE A 60 7.50 5.80 -9.66
C PHE A 60 7.76 6.17 -11.13
N GLN A 61 8.67 7.11 -11.33
CA GLN A 61 9.22 7.45 -12.63
C GLN A 61 10.61 6.86 -12.75
N ALA A 62 10.85 6.05 -13.78
CA ALA A 62 12.15 5.46 -14.06
C ALA A 62 13.14 6.52 -14.58
N LYS A 63 14.39 6.49 -14.12
CA LYS A 63 15.50 7.31 -14.67
C LYS A 63 16.40 6.52 -15.61
N SER A 64 16.32 5.19 -15.56
CA SER A 64 17.11 4.28 -16.38
C SER A 64 16.27 3.11 -16.86
N ALA A 65 16.72 2.43 -17.92
CA ALA A 65 16.05 1.25 -18.44
C ALA A 65 16.46 -0.02 -17.69
N SER A 66 15.52 -0.96 -17.51
CA SER A 66 15.79 -2.29 -16.96
C SER A 66 14.81 -3.31 -17.55
N LYS A 67 15.30 -4.54 -17.77
CA LYS A 67 14.47 -5.61 -18.32
C LYS A 67 13.42 -6.14 -17.34
N SER A 68 13.72 -6.09 -16.05
CA SER A 68 12.87 -6.65 -15.01
C SER A 68 13.19 -6.02 -13.65
N LEU A 69 12.15 -5.77 -12.87
CA LEU A 69 12.25 -5.25 -11.51
C LEU A 69 11.75 -6.30 -10.50
N SER A 70 12.29 -6.29 -9.29
CA SER A 70 11.83 -7.11 -8.17
C SER A 70 11.56 -6.26 -6.92
N VAL A 71 10.62 -6.73 -6.11
CA VAL A 71 10.25 -6.13 -4.83
C VAL A 71 10.92 -6.88 -3.69
N SER A 72 11.48 -6.14 -2.74
CA SER A 72 11.94 -6.66 -1.46
C SER A 72 11.32 -5.86 -0.31
N ILE A 73 10.86 -6.57 0.72
CA ILE A 73 10.21 -5.97 1.88
C ILE A 73 10.88 -6.47 3.14
N HIS A 74 11.18 -5.54 4.05
CA HIS A 74 11.74 -5.84 5.36
C HIS A 74 10.96 -5.12 6.46
N GLY A 75 10.71 -5.82 7.56
CA GLY A 75 10.32 -5.20 8.82
C GLY A 75 11.57 -4.87 9.64
N VAL A 76 11.84 -3.60 9.89
CA VAL A 76 12.96 -3.15 10.72
C VAL A 76 12.50 -3.05 12.17
N ILE A 77 12.97 -3.98 13.00
CA ILE A 77 12.60 -4.12 14.41
C ILE A 77 13.85 -3.88 15.26
N GLY A 78 13.84 -2.85 16.10
CA GLY A 78 15.01 -2.49 16.91
C GLY A 78 16.27 -2.19 16.07
N GLY A 79 16.09 -1.69 14.83
CA GLY A 79 17.19 -1.42 13.89
C GLY A 79 17.63 -2.63 13.06
N ILE A 80 17.10 -3.83 13.33
CA ILE A 80 17.44 -5.06 12.60
C ILE A 80 16.42 -5.28 11.46
N PRO A 81 16.83 -5.35 10.20
CA PRO A 81 15.94 -5.66 9.08
C PRO A 81 15.61 -7.15 9.05
N VAL A 82 14.32 -7.49 9.19
CA VAL A 82 13.79 -8.85 9.09
C VAL A 82 13.06 -8.99 7.75
N PRO A 83 13.44 -9.94 6.87
CA PRO A 83 12.82 -10.08 5.56
C PRO A 83 11.37 -10.55 5.65
N PHE A 84 10.50 -9.98 4.82
CA PHE A 84 9.15 -10.47 4.57
C PHE A 84 9.15 -11.27 3.26
N PRO A 85 9.01 -12.60 3.30
CA PRO A 85 9.06 -13.42 2.10
C PRO A 85 7.83 -13.16 1.22
N LEU A 86 8.07 -12.75 -0.02
CA LEU A 86 7.04 -12.66 -1.05
C LEU A 86 6.94 -13.98 -1.80
N PRO A 87 5.72 -14.48 -2.09
CA PRO A 87 5.54 -15.67 -2.93
C PRO A 87 6.15 -15.50 -4.33
N ASP A 88 6.03 -14.30 -4.88
CA ASP A 88 6.63 -13.90 -6.14
C ASP A 88 7.10 -12.44 -6.03
N PRO A 89 8.42 -12.17 -6.06
CA PRO A 89 8.94 -10.81 -5.96
C PRO A 89 8.95 -10.08 -7.31
N ASP A 90 8.57 -10.71 -8.43
CA ASP A 90 8.62 -10.09 -9.76
C ASP A 90 7.61 -8.93 -9.89
N ALA A 91 8.14 -7.70 -9.91
CA ALA A 91 7.32 -6.50 -10.00
C ALA A 91 6.62 -6.36 -11.37
N CYS A 92 7.12 -7.02 -12.42
CA CYS A 92 6.48 -7.05 -13.73
C CYS A 92 5.13 -7.77 -13.71
N LYS A 93 4.87 -8.59 -12.66
CA LYS A 93 3.56 -9.21 -12.38
C LYS A 93 2.69 -8.37 -11.45
N MET A 94 3.20 -7.24 -10.97
CA MET A 94 2.56 -6.31 -10.03
C MET A 94 2.13 -5.00 -10.73
N GLN A 95 1.64 -5.10 -11.97
CA GLN A 95 1.19 -3.99 -12.83
C GLN A 95 2.30 -3.06 -13.38
N VAL A 96 3.57 -3.33 -13.08
CA VAL A 96 4.68 -2.65 -13.75
C VAL A 96 4.82 -3.19 -15.17
N LYS A 97 4.89 -2.31 -16.17
CA LYS A 97 5.13 -2.71 -17.56
C LYS A 97 6.62 -2.91 -17.77
N CYS A 98 7.00 -4.16 -18.07
CA CYS A 98 8.38 -4.52 -18.36
C CYS A 98 8.55 -4.85 -19.86
N PRO A 99 9.71 -4.52 -20.48
CA PRO A 99 10.84 -3.79 -19.90
C PRO A 99 10.48 -2.33 -19.58
N VAL A 100 11.11 -1.78 -18.55
CA VAL A 100 10.94 -0.38 -18.14
C VAL A 100 11.97 0.46 -18.89
N ASN A 101 11.55 1.58 -19.48
CA ASN A 101 12.42 2.54 -20.14
C ASN A 101 12.65 3.79 -19.26
N ALA A 102 13.69 4.56 -19.58
CA ALA A 102 13.90 5.84 -18.93
C ALA A 102 12.72 6.78 -19.19
N ASN A 103 12.30 7.50 -18.14
CA ASN A 103 11.15 8.39 -18.05
C ASN A 103 9.78 7.71 -18.01
N ASP A 104 9.69 6.37 -18.11
CA ASP A 104 8.42 5.66 -17.93
C ASP A 104 7.87 5.88 -16.52
N VAL A 105 6.59 6.20 -16.43
CA VAL A 105 5.85 6.25 -15.16
C VAL A 105 5.07 4.96 -15.01
N ASN A 106 5.38 4.19 -13.97
CA ASN A 106 4.75 2.92 -13.68
C ASN A 106 4.16 2.91 -12.27
N THR A 107 3.18 2.04 -12.08
CA THR A 107 2.59 1.77 -10.77
C THR A 107 2.87 0.32 -10.39
N ALA A 108 3.54 0.11 -9.26
CA ALA A 108 3.66 -1.19 -8.63
C ALA A 108 2.52 -1.36 -7.60
N VAL A 109 1.69 -2.37 -7.77
CA VAL A 109 0.56 -2.68 -6.90
C VAL A 109 0.74 -4.06 -6.28
N MET A 110 0.71 -4.12 -4.95
CA MET A 110 0.85 -5.39 -4.22
C MET A 110 -0.08 -5.44 -3.01
N THR A 111 -0.69 -6.60 -2.79
CA THR A 111 -1.57 -6.86 -1.64
C THR A 111 -0.94 -7.92 -0.76
N LEU A 112 -0.70 -7.59 0.51
CA LEU A 112 -0.01 -8.48 1.44
C LEU A 112 -0.88 -8.80 2.66
N PRO A 113 -0.89 -10.06 3.13
CA PRO A 113 -1.58 -10.45 4.34
C PRO A 113 -0.75 -10.13 5.59
N VAL A 114 -1.41 -9.57 6.60
CA VAL A 114 -0.88 -9.47 7.96
C VAL A 114 -1.40 -10.66 8.74
N LEU A 115 -0.57 -11.69 8.91
CA LEU A 115 -1.00 -12.96 9.48
C LEU A 115 -1.37 -12.86 10.96
N GLN A 116 -2.30 -13.72 11.40
CA GLN A 116 -2.73 -13.78 12.80
C GLN A 116 -1.58 -14.15 13.76
N SER A 117 -0.60 -14.92 13.27
CA SER A 117 0.59 -15.33 14.00
C SER A 117 1.60 -14.21 14.21
N TYR A 118 1.50 -13.08 13.50
CA TYR A 118 2.46 -11.99 13.66
C TYR A 118 2.34 -11.36 15.06
N PRO A 119 3.46 -11.03 15.72
CA PRO A 119 3.43 -10.35 17.01
C PRO A 119 2.85 -8.94 16.87
N SER A 120 2.23 -8.43 17.94
CA SER A 120 1.81 -7.03 18.00
C SER A 120 3.01 -6.18 18.41
N LEU A 121 3.52 -5.33 17.51
CA LEU A 121 4.68 -4.48 17.77
C LEU A 121 4.72 -3.28 16.81
N SER A 122 5.56 -2.30 17.14
CA SER A 122 5.90 -1.20 16.25
C SER A 122 7.21 -1.50 15.51
N LEU A 123 7.24 -1.15 14.23
CA LEU A 123 8.35 -1.40 13.32
C LEU A 123 8.41 -0.31 12.26
N TYR A 124 9.51 -0.26 11.51
CA TYR A 124 9.49 0.38 10.20
C TYR A 124 9.33 -0.68 9.12
N VAL A 125 8.50 -0.41 8.13
CA VAL A 125 8.49 -1.19 6.89
C VAL A 125 9.43 -0.52 5.92
N LYS A 126 10.40 -1.28 5.42
CA LYS A 126 11.29 -0.89 4.32
C LYS A 126 10.84 -1.65 3.07
N LEU A 127 10.54 -0.93 2.00
CA LEU A 127 10.20 -1.47 0.68
C LEU A 127 11.24 -0.99 -0.33
N GLU A 128 11.76 -1.93 -1.11
CA GLU A 128 12.72 -1.69 -2.16
C GLU A 128 12.18 -2.26 -3.48
N LEU A 129 12.25 -1.48 -4.55
CA LEU A 129 11.99 -1.90 -5.92
C LEU A 129 13.31 -1.82 -6.68
N LYS A 130 13.88 -2.98 -7.01
CA LYS A 130 15.24 -3.12 -7.54
C LYS A 130 15.24 -3.66 -8.96
N ALA A 131 16.16 -3.18 -9.78
CA ALA A 131 16.46 -3.81 -11.05
C ALA A 131 17.20 -5.13 -10.85
N ASN A 132 16.74 -6.21 -11.48
CA ASN A 132 17.40 -7.51 -11.36
C ASN A 132 18.73 -7.59 -12.12
N ASP A 133 18.88 -6.78 -13.17
CA ASP A 133 20.06 -6.75 -14.03
C ASP A 133 21.19 -5.89 -13.49
N THR A 134 20.88 -4.79 -12.81
CA THR A 134 21.86 -3.83 -12.30
C THR A 134 21.95 -3.75 -10.78
N GLY A 135 20.92 -4.23 -10.06
CA GLY A 135 20.79 -4.08 -8.61
C GLY A 135 20.40 -2.67 -8.16
N ASN A 136 20.17 -1.73 -9.08
CA ASN A 136 19.84 -0.34 -8.74
C ASN A 136 18.41 -0.21 -8.20
N ASP A 137 18.24 0.68 -7.23
CA ASP A 137 16.95 0.97 -6.59
C ASP A 137 16.14 1.99 -7.40
N TYR A 138 15.04 1.54 -7.99
CA TYR A 138 14.04 2.41 -8.64
C TYR A 138 13.17 3.14 -7.62
N ALA A 139 12.94 2.49 -6.48
CA ALA A 139 12.33 3.09 -5.31
C ALA A 139 12.87 2.43 -4.04
N CYS A 140 13.25 3.21 -3.06
CA CYS A 140 13.51 2.77 -1.69
C CYS A 140 12.70 3.66 -0.76
N LEU A 141 11.74 3.09 -0.03
CA LEU A 141 10.97 3.84 0.96
C LEU A 141 10.89 3.12 2.29
N GLN A 142 10.80 3.91 3.35
CA GLN A 142 10.62 3.45 4.71
C GLN A 142 9.48 4.23 5.38
N PHE A 143 8.56 3.53 6.04
CA PHE A 143 7.47 4.16 6.79
C PHE A 143 7.19 3.43 8.11
N PRO A 144 6.76 4.15 9.17
CA PRO A 144 6.46 3.54 10.45
C PRO A 144 5.11 2.81 10.43
N ALA A 145 5.07 1.63 11.02
CA ALA A 145 3.88 0.81 11.14
C ALA A 145 3.75 0.19 12.54
N THR A 146 2.53 -0.13 12.93
CA THR A 146 2.21 -0.86 14.15
C THR A 146 1.27 -2.00 13.84
N ILE A 147 1.67 -3.22 14.16
CA ILE A 147 0.80 -4.41 14.07
C ILE A 147 -0.10 -4.45 15.30
N VAL A 148 -1.41 -4.43 15.09
CA VAL A 148 -2.44 -4.43 16.14
C VAL A 148 -3.30 -5.68 16.05
N SER A 149 -3.97 -6.04 17.15
CA SER A 149 -4.96 -7.12 17.13
C SER A 149 -6.07 -6.83 16.12
N GLY A 150 -6.54 -7.85 15.37
CA GLY A 150 -7.61 -7.70 14.35
C GLY A 150 -8.87 -6.97 14.85
N LEU A 151 -9.26 -7.22 16.10
CA LEU A 151 -10.41 -6.58 16.75
C LEU A 151 -10.28 -5.06 16.95
N ALA A 152 -9.07 -4.51 16.92
CA ALA A 152 -8.84 -3.08 17.13
C ALA A 152 -9.29 -2.23 15.92
N GLN A 153 -9.20 -2.75 14.69
CA GLN A 153 -9.67 -2.05 13.49
C GLN A 153 -11.21 -2.02 13.45
N GLN A 154 -11.86 -3.14 13.79
CA GLN A 154 -13.33 -3.25 13.87
C GLN A 154 -13.94 -2.31 14.92
N ARG A 155 -13.26 -2.07 16.05
CA ARG A 155 -13.72 -1.10 17.06
C ARG A 155 -13.80 0.33 16.53
N THR A 156 -12.97 0.71 15.55
CA THR A 156 -13.05 2.04 14.92
C THR A 156 -14.26 2.15 13.98
N LEU A 157 -14.63 1.06 13.29
CA LEU A 157 -15.83 1.00 12.45
C LEU A 157 -17.14 0.94 13.29
N VAL A 158 -17.07 0.38 14.49
CA VAL A 158 -18.20 0.26 15.43
C VAL A 158 -18.28 1.46 16.40
N GLY A 159 -17.28 2.35 16.38
CA GLY A 159 -17.09 3.46 17.30
C GLY A 159 -17.89 4.74 17.00
N TRP A 160 -19.05 4.68 16.35
CA TRP A 160 -20.01 5.80 16.32
C TRP A 160 -21.45 5.32 16.12
N LYS A 161 -21.97 4.52 17.04
CA LYS A 161 -23.40 4.54 17.38
C LYS A 161 -23.56 4.42 18.89
N LYS A 162 -23.17 5.48 19.62
CA LYS A 162 -23.78 5.72 20.94
C LYS A 162 -25.28 5.94 20.69
N GLY A 163 -26.11 4.95 21.03
CA GLY A 163 -27.54 5.16 21.23
C GLY A 163 -28.52 4.48 20.27
N LYS A 164 -28.20 3.34 19.65
CA LYS A 164 -29.27 2.48 19.11
C LYS A 164 -28.99 1.02 19.41
N LEU A 165 -29.70 0.53 20.44
CA LEU A 165 -29.99 -0.89 20.66
C LEU A 165 -30.58 -1.42 19.35
N PHE A 166 -29.82 -2.22 18.61
CA PHE A 166 -30.37 -3.01 17.52
C PHE A 166 -30.68 -4.36 18.14
N GLU A 167 -31.97 -4.61 18.37
CA GLU A 167 -32.46 -5.94 18.73
C GLU A 167 -32.02 -6.92 17.64
N MET A 168 -31.27 -7.92 18.07
CA MET A 168 -31.20 -9.21 17.40
C MET A 168 -32.55 -9.89 17.61
N LEU A 169 -33.17 -10.41 16.55
CA LEU A 169 -33.75 -11.76 16.44
C LEU A 169 -34.47 -11.87 15.08
N ASP A 170 -34.14 -12.95 14.37
CA ASP A 170 -34.69 -13.51 13.11
C ASP A 170 -34.56 -12.74 11.79
#